data_AF-A0A953DSN9-F1
#
_entry.id   AF-A0A953DSN9-F1
#
_cell.length_a   1.000
_cell.length_b   1.000
_cell.length_c   1.000
_cell.angle_alpha   90.00
_cell.angle_beta   90.00
_cell.angle_gamma   90.00
#
_symmetry.space_group_name_H-M   'P 1'
#
loop_
_entity.id
_entity.type
_entity.pdbx_description
1 polymer ?
#
loop_
_entity_poly.entity_id
_entity_poly.type
_entity_poly.pdbx_seq_one_letter_code
_entity_poly.pdbx_strand_id
1 'polypeptide(L)' 'MKRLLEDFKKFAVRGNAVDLAVGVIIGAAFGSIVNSLVKDVIMPPLSLLTGGLDFSNKFIILRAARDGSA' A
#
# COMPACT_ATOMS: atom_id res chain seq x y z
N MET A 1 -27.38 -21.32 15.25
CA MET A 1 -26.00 -20.93 14.90
C MET A 1 -25.16 -22.04 14.28
N LYS A 2 -25.17 -23.28 14.81
CA LYS A 2 -24.32 -24.38 14.27
C LYS A 2 -24.52 -24.64 12.76
N ARG A 3 -25.77 -24.65 12.27
CA ARG A 3 -26.10 -24.80 10.83
C ARG A 3 -25.47 -23.75 9.93
N LEU A 4 -25.45 -22.48 10.37
CA LEU A 4 -24.94 -21.38 9.56
C LEU A 4 -23.41 -21.46 9.40
N LEU A 5 -22.70 -21.96 10.41
CA LEU A 5 -21.26 -22.23 10.32
C LEU A 5 -20.94 -23.41 9.39
N GLU A 6 -21.76 -24.46 9.38
CA GLU A 6 -21.60 -25.60 8.47
C GLU A 6 -21.90 -25.20 7.01
N ASP A 7 -22.97 -24.42 6.79
CA ASP A 7 -23.34 -23.90 5.48
C ASP A 7 -22.33 -22.86 4.98
N PHE A 8 -21.80 -22.00 5.86
CA PHE A 8 -20.73 -21.07 5.53
C PHE A 8 -19.41 -21.80 5.22
N LYS A 9 -19.06 -22.85 5.97
CA LYS A 9 -17.89 -23.68 5.66
C LYS A 9 -18.02 -24.32 4.27
N LYS A 10 -19.20 -24.85 3.93
CA LYS A 10 -19.47 -25.38 2.58
C LYS A 10 -19.42 -24.29 1.50
N PHE A 11 -19.84 -23.07 1.82
CA PHE A 11 -19.76 -21.93 0.90
C PHE A 11 -18.32 -21.43 0.71
N ALA A 12 -17.59 -21.25 1.80
CA ALA A 12 -16.22 -20.74 1.81
C ALA A 12 -15.22 -21.70 1.17
N VAL A 13 -15.46 -23.02 1.23
CA VAL A 13 -14.60 -24.03 0.58
C VAL A 13 -14.89 -24.16 -0.93
N ARG A 14 -15.87 -23.42 -1.48
CA ARG A 14 -16.06 -23.36 -2.93
C ARG A 14 -14.81 -22.73 -3.55
N GLY A 15 -14.11 -23.48 -4.41
CA GLY A 15 -12.84 -23.07 -5.03
C GLY A 15 -12.85 -21.63 -5.56
N ASN A 16 -13.89 -21.22 -6.30
CA ASN A 16 -14.01 -19.86 -6.84
C ASN A 16 -13.91 -18.74 -5.77
N ALA A 17 -14.49 -18.94 -4.59
CA ALA A 17 -14.44 -17.94 -3.51
C ALA A 17 -13.06 -17.91 -2.80
N VAL A 18 -12.45 -19.09 -2.60
CA VAL A 18 -11.11 -19.21 -2.00
C VAL A 18 -10.05 -18.62 -2.92
N ASP A 19 -10.08 -19.00 -4.19
CA ASP A 19 -9.07 -18.58 -5.18
C ASP A 19 -9.11 -17.06 -5.39
N LEU A 20 -10.31 -16.48 -5.42
CA LEU A 20 -10.49 -15.03 -5.48
C LEU A 20 -9.99 -14.33 -4.21
N ALA A 21 -10.30 -14.87 -3.03
CA ALA A 21 -9.82 -14.30 -1.77
C ALA A 21 -8.29 -14.33 -1.66
N VAL A 22 -7.67 -15.46 -2.05
CA VAL A 22 -6.21 -15.62 -2.09
C VAL A 22 -5.59 -14.64 -3.09
N GLY A 23 -6.18 -14.49 -4.28
CA GLY A 23 -5.72 -13.53 -5.28
C GLY A 23 -5.72 -12.08 -4.79
N VAL A 24 -6.77 -11.66 -4.08
CA VAL A 24 -6.86 -10.30 -3.50
C VAL A 24 -5.83 -10.09 -2.40
N ILE A 25 -5.65 -11.07 -1.50
CA ILE A 25 -4.67 -10.98 -0.40
C ILE A 25 -3.24 -10.89 -0.96
N ILE A 26 -2.91 -11.73 -1.94
CA ILE A 26 -1.60 -11.71 -2.59
C ILE A 26 -1.41 -10.39 -3.35
N GLY A 27 -2.42 -9.93 -4.09
CA GLY A 27 -2.34 -8.64 -4.80
C GLY A 27 -2.09 -7.46 -3.87
N ALA A 28 -2.79 -7.41 -2.72
CA ALA A 28 -2.61 -6.36 -1.73
C ALA A 28 -1.22 -6.41 -1.06
N ALA A 29 -0.75 -7.61 -0.69
CA ALA A 29 0.57 -7.78 -0.08
C ALA A 29 1.70 -7.49 -1.07
N PHE A 30 1.57 -7.96 -2.32
CA PHE A 30 2.58 -7.77 -3.37
C PHE A 30 2.75 -6.30 -3.75
N GLY A 31 1.69 -5.50 -3.71
CA GLY A 31 1.79 -4.05 -3.89
C GLY A 31 2.73 -3.38 -2.88
N SER A 32 2.71 -3.82 -1.63
CA SER A 32 3.62 -3.29 -0.59
C SER A 32 5.08 -3.69 -0.82
N ILE A 33 5.29 -4.92 -1.32
CA ILE A 33 6.62 -5.41 -1.72
C ILE A 33 7.18 -4.56 -2.88
N VAL A 34 6.37 -4.36 -3.92
CA VAL A 34 6.75 -3.52 -5.07
C VAL A 34 7.01 -2.09 -4.63
N ASN A 35 6.19 -1.53 -3.74
CA ASN A 35 6.38 -0.16 -3.24
C ASN A 35 7.70 -0.01 -2.48
N SER A 36 8.06 -0.98 -1.64
CA SER A 36 9.33 -0.95 -0.89
C SER A 36 10.51 -1.11 -1.84
N LEU A 37 10.42 -2.01 -2.83
CA LEU A 37 11.44 -2.15 -3.86
C LEU A 37 11.66 -0.84 -4.63
N VAL A 38 10.57 -0.17 -5.02
CA VAL A 38 10.67 1.10 -5.74
C VAL A 38 11.30 2.17 -4.84
N LYS A 39 10.84 2.32 -3.59
CA LYS A 39 11.32 3.35 -2.67
C LYS A 39 12.75 3.15 -2.20
N ASP A 40 13.13 1.91 -1.91
CA ASP A 40 14.39 1.63 -1.23
C ASP A 40 15.50 1.29 -2.21
N VAL A 41 15.18 0.80 -3.41
CA VAL A 41 16.17 0.35 -4.40
C VAL A 41 16.16 1.21 -5.67
N ILE A 42 14.99 1.57 -6.19
CA ILE A 42 14.90 2.30 -7.47
C ILE A 42 15.03 3.82 -7.27
N MET A 43 14.36 4.37 -6.26
CA MET A 43 14.37 5.81 -5.99
C MET A 43 15.75 6.39 -5.66
N PRO A 44 16.67 5.74 -4.91
CA PRO A 44 17.97 6.36 -4.61
C PRO A 44 18.84 6.57 -5.87
N PRO A 45 19.00 5.61 -6.79
CA PRO A 45 19.66 5.86 -8.08
C PRO A 45 18.92 6.88 -8.95
N LEU A 46 17.57 6.83 -8.99
CA LEU A 46 16.79 7.78 -9.77
C LEU A 46 16.89 9.21 -9.23
N SER A 47 16.92 9.38 -7.90
CA SER A 47 17.02 10.69 -7.25
C SER A 47 18.39 11.33 -7.48
N LEU A 48 19.45 10.52 -7.54
CA LEU A 48 20.79 10.96 -7.94
C LEU A 48 20.83 11.42 -9.39
N LEU A 49 20.21 10.68 -10.32
CA LEU A 49 20.16 11.03 -11.74
C LEU A 49 19.28 12.25 -12.04
N THR A 50 18.22 12.47 -11.26
CA THR A 50 17.32 13.62 -11.39
C THR A 50 17.79 14.87 -10.63
N GLY A 51 19.01 14.85 -10.07
CA GLY A 51 19.65 16.02 -9.46
C GLY A 51 19.29 16.28 -7.99
N GLY A 52 19.02 15.24 -7.21
CA GLY A 52 18.74 15.34 -5.77
C GLY A 52 17.30 15.71 -5.43
N LEU A 53 16.35 15.55 -6.36
CA LEU A 53 14.93 15.70 -6.07
C LEU A 53 14.41 14.49 -5.30
N ASP A 54 14.51 14.56 -3.97
CA ASP A 54 13.82 13.62 -3.10
C ASP A 54 12.33 13.97 -3.05
N PHE A 55 11.54 13.32 -3.91
CA PHE A 55 10.07 13.44 -3.92
C PHE A 55 9.43 12.87 -2.64
N SER A 56 10.20 12.22 -1.75
CA SER A 56 9.68 11.76 -0.46
C SER A 56 9.42 12.92 0.51
N ASN A 57 10.19 14.01 0.42
CA ASN A 57 10.14 15.14 1.38
C ASN A 57 9.99 16.51 0.70
N LYS A 58 9.47 16.55 -0.54
CA LYS A 58 9.36 17.80 -1.30
C LYS A 58 8.06 18.56 -0.96
N PHE A 59 8.02 19.20 0.20
CA PHE A 59 6.98 20.15 0.56
C PHE A 59 7.48 21.59 0.34
N ILE A 60 6.76 22.36 -0.48
CA ILE A 60 6.97 23.80 -0.64
C ILE A 60 6.01 24.50 0.31
N ILE A 61 6.54 25.29 1.24
CA ILE A 61 5.70 26.13 2.12
C ILE A 61 5.13 27.26 1.26
N LEU A 62 3.88 27.09 0.83
CA LEU A 62 3.16 28.09 0.03
C LEU A 62 2.75 29.32 0.85
N ARG A 63 2.70 29.19 2.18
CA ARG A 63 2.46 30.29 3.13
C ARG A 63 3.00 29.92 4.51
N ALA A 64 3.79 30.81 5.12
CA ALA A 64 4.19 30.63 6.52
C ALA A 64 2.96 30.61 7.43
N ALA A 65 2.93 29.70 8.41
CA ALA A 65 1.94 29.76 9.47
C ALA A 65 2.12 31.10 10.19
N ARG A 66 1.06 31.91 10.25
CA ARG A 66 1.09 33.16 11.02
C ARG A 66 1.07 32.74 12.48
N ASP A 67 2.22 32.78 13.12
CA ASP A 67 2.36 32.57 14.55
C ASP A 67 1.47 33.60 15.26
N GLY A 68 0.43 33.11 15.93
CA GLY A 68 -0.59 33.90 16.60
C GLY A 68 -0.10 34.47 17.93
N SER A 69 1.03 35.18 17.94
CA SER A 69 1.56 35.82 19.14
C SER A 69 2.02 37.25 18.84
N ALA A 70 1.15 38.18 19.29
CA ALA A 70 1.30 39.63 19.44
C ALA A 70 1.34 40.47 18.14
#